data_AF-A0A968BNF8-F1
#
_entry.id   AF-A0A968BNF8-F1
#
_cell.length_a   1.000
_cell.length_b   1.000
_cell.length_c   1.000
_cell.angle_alpha   90.00
_cell.angle_beta   90.00
_cell.angle_gamma   90.00
#
_symmetry.space_group_name_H-M   'P 1'
#
loop_
_entity.id
_entity.type
_entity.pdbx_description
1 polymer ?
#
loop_
_entity_poly.entity_id
_entity_poly.type
_entity_poly.pdbx_seq_one_letter_code
_entity_poly.pdbx_strand_id
1 'polypeptide(L)'
;MSYAPRFYTMAARSPAHDLKLDGTAMYCATDGCGTKTIDFETRQRRPSVKDDVAKMARVTDYLSSLGFYWPIVSAQDCPATAPLH
;
A
#
# COMPACT_ATOMS: atom_id res chain seq x y z
N MET A 1 16.60 -27.07 -0.24
CA MET A 1 16.05 -25.70 -0.37
C MET A 1 17.20 -24.70 -0.18
N SER A 2 17.94 -24.32 -1.23
CA SER A 2 19.13 -23.43 -1.10
C SER A 2 19.16 -22.24 -2.05
N TYR A 3 18.10 -22.01 -2.84
CA TYR A 3 18.07 -20.93 -3.84
C TYR A 3 17.41 -19.64 -3.33
N ALA A 4 16.68 -19.69 -2.21
CA ALA A 4 16.06 -18.50 -1.65
C ALA A 4 17.14 -17.66 -0.91
N PRO A 5 17.28 -16.37 -1.22
CA PRO A 5 18.24 -15.51 -0.54
C PRO A 5 17.84 -15.35 0.93
N ARG A 6 18.82 -15.39 1.83
CA ARG A 6 18.58 -15.16 3.26
C ARG A 6 18.16 -13.71 3.55
N PHE A 7 18.70 -12.77 2.76
CA PHE A 7 18.48 -11.34 2.88
C PHE A 7 18.41 -10.73 1.50
N TYR A 8 17.60 -9.68 1.34
CA TYR A 8 17.48 -8.96 0.08
C TYR A 8 17.02 -7.52 0.34
N THR A 9 17.18 -6.68 -0.68
CA THR A 9 16.67 -5.30 -0.66
C THR A 9 15.36 -5.26 -1.44
N MET A 10 14.32 -4.68 -0.84
CA MET A 10 13.12 -4.29 -1.56
C MET A 10 13.38 -2.90 -2.15
N ALA A 11 13.71 -2.87 -3.43
CA ALA A 11 14.08 -1.63 -4.12
C ALA A 11 12.86 -0.75 -4.37
N ALA A 12 12.98 0.53 -4.03
CA ALA A 12 11.98 1.55 -4.30
C ALA A 12 12.34 2.32 -5.58
N ARG A 13 11.41 3.16 -6.04
CA ARG A 13 11.66 4.08 -7.17
C ARG A 13 12.78 5.08 -6.87
N SER A 14 12.89 5.52 -5.62
CA SER A 14 13.98 6.34 -5.13
C SER A 14 14.80 5.51 -4.14
N PRO A 15 16.13 5.37 -4.34
CA PRO A 15 16.98 4.58 -3.45
C PRO A 15 16.95 5.00 -1.97
N ALA A 16 16.52 6.24 -1.69
CA ALA A 16 16.33 6.74 -0.33
C ALA A 16 15.21 6.00 0.44
N HIS A 17 14.34 5.27 -0.25
CA HIS A 17 13.23 4.50 0.33
C HIS A 17 13.44 2.98 0.19
N ASP A 18 14.64 2.52 -0.14
CA ASP A 18 14.94 1.09 -0.19
C ASP A 18 14.83 0.45 1.20
N LEU A 19 14.18 -0.71 1.27
CA LEU A 19 14.03 -1.45 2.52
C LEU A 19 15.00 -2.64 2.56
N LYS A 20 15.88 -2.66 3.56
CA LYS A 20 16.82 -3.77 3.78
C LYS A 20 16.16 -4.83 4.64
N LEU A 21 15.91 -6.01 4.07
CA LEU A 21 15.31 -7.14 4.75
C LEU A 21 16.40 -8.08 5.25
N ASP A 22 17.12 -7.63 6.28
CA ASP A 22 18.23 -8.34 6.93
C ASP A 22 17.92 -8.82 8.36
N GLY A 23 16.70 -8.54 8.85
CA GLY A 23 16.24 -8.89 10.19
C GLY A 23 16.62 -7.89 11.29
N THR A 24 17.22 -6.75 10.95
CA THR A 24 17.64 -5.73 11.94
C THR A 24 16.61 -4.62 12.18
N ALA A 25 15.63 -4.48 11.27
CA ALA A 25 14.60 -3.44 11.32
C ALA A 25 13.21 -4.03 11.06
N MET A 26 12.19 -3.35 11.60
CA MET A 26 10.79 -3.60 11.31
C MET A 26 10.26 -2.50 10.39
N TYR A 27 9.58 -2.90 9.31
CA TYR A 27 8.92 -1.96 8.39
C TYR A 27 7.41 -2.20 8.45
N CYS A 28 6.65 -1.14 8.70
CA CYS A 28 5.20 -1.19 8.66
C CYS A 28 4.69 -0.83 7.27
N ALA A 29 3.54 -1.41 6.90
CA ALA A 29 2.79 -0.99 5.74
C ALA A 29 1.31 -0.98 6.09
N THR A 30 0.56 -0.34 5.20
CA THR A 30 -0.89 -0.47 5.18
C THR A 30 -1.28 -1.90 4.81
N ASP A 31 -2.47 -2.32 5.21
CA ASP A 31 -3.04 -3.63 4.84
C ASP A 31 -4.20 -3.45 3.87
N GLY A 32 -4.41 -4.42 2.99
CA GLY A 32 -5.30 -4.34 1.84
C GLY A 32 -6.60 -5.14 1.93
N CYS A 33 -7.28 -5.26 0.78
CA CYS A 33 -8.54 -6.00 0.53
C CYS A 33 -9.87 -5.29 0.90
N GLY A 34 -9.85 -4.00 1.24
CA GLY A 34 -11.09 -3.25 1.45
C GLY A 34 -11.88 -3.03 0.15
N THR A 35 -13.18 -3.34 0.15
CA THR A 35 -14.08 -3.02 -0.98
C THR A 35 -14.91 -1.75 -0.75
N LYS A 36 -14.82 -1.19 0.46
CA LYS A 36 -15.57 -0.01 0.90
C LYS A 36 -14.67 0.91 1.70
N THR A 37 -14.90 2.21 1.57
CA THR A 37 -14.22 3.26 2.33
C THR A 37 -15.23 4.19 2.99
N ILE A 38 -14.76 5.01 3.93
CA ILE A 38 -15.50 6.16 4.44
C ILE A 38 -15.06 7.38 3.62
N ASP A 39 -16.02 8.02 2.99
CA ASP A 39 -15.77 9.23 2.23
C ASP A 39 -15.34 10.38 3.17
N PHE A 40 -14.24 11.07 2.85
CA PHE A 40 -13.67 12.08 3.74
C PHE A 40 -14.56 13.31 3.92
N GLU A 41 -15.38 13.65 2.92
CA GLU A 41 -16.26 14.81 2.95
C GLU A 41 -17.62 14.47 3.57
N THR A 42 -18.30 13.47 3.01
CA THR A 42 -19.67 13.11 3.40
C THR A 42 -19.75 12.23 4.64
N ARG A 43 -18.62 11.64 5.05
CA ARG A 43 -18.50 10.65 6.14
C ARG A 43 -19.36 9.39 5.95
N GLN A 44 -19.87 9.17 4.74
CA GLN A 44 -20.67 7.98 4.44
C GLN A 44 -19.80 6.82 3.98
N ARG A 45 -20.22 5.61 4.32
CA ARG A 45 -19.60 4.38 3.83
C ARG A 45 -20.08 4.11 2.41
N ARG A 46 -19.15 3.98 1.46
CA ARG A 46 -19.45 3.68 0.06
C ARG A 46 -18.46 2.69 -0.54
N PRO A 47 -18.76 2.05 -1.69
CA PRO A 47 -17.75 1.36 -2.47
C PRO A 47 -16.55 2.26 -2.74
N SER A 48 -15.35 1.69 -2.67
CA SER A 48 -14.12 2.41 -2.99
C SER A 48 -13.97 2.60 -4.50
N VAL A 49 -13.36 3.70 -4.89
CA VAL A 49 -13.01 4.04 -6.28
C VAL A 49 -11.51 4.22 -6.41
N LYS A 50 -10.99 4.26 -7.64
CA LYS A 50 -9.56 4.45 -7.91
C LYS A 50 -8.98 5.69 -7.25
N ASP A 51 -9.76 6.76 -7.14
CA ASP A 51 -9.35 7.99 -6.46
C ASP A 51 -9.09 7.77 -4.96
N ASP A 52 -9.80 6.85 -4.30
CA ASP A 52 -9.53 6.50 -2.90
C ASP A 52 -8.17 5.82 -2.75
N VAL A 53 -7.80 4.94 -3.69
CA VAL A 53 -6.47 4.32 -3.74
C VAL A 53 -5.39 5.40 -3.85
N ALA A 54 -5.58 6.37 -4.75
CA ALA A 54 -4.63 7.47 -4.93
C ALA A 54 -4.54 8.38 -3.69
N LYS A 55 -5.67 8.71 -3.06
CA LYS A 55 -5.71 9.50 -1.82
C LYS A 55 -5.01 8.76 -0.67
N MET A 56 -5.26 7.47 -0.51
CA MET A 56 -4.63 6.64 0.51
C MET A 56 -3.12 6.52 0.29
N ALA A 57 -2.66 6.37 -0.96
CA ALA A 57 -1.23 6.39 -1.27
C ALA A 57 -0.54 7.68 -0.81
N ARG A 58 -1.18 8.85 -1.00
CA ARG A 58 -0.67 10.14 -0.52
C ARG A 58 -0.63 10.24 1.00
N VAL A 59 -1.67 9.74 1.68
CA VAL A 59 -1.70 9.71 3.15
C VAL A 59 -0.59 8.80 3.68
N THR A 60 -0.39 7.63 3.07
CA THR A 60 0.69 6.70 3.43
C THR A 60 2.07 7.31 3.23
N ASP A 61 2.31 7.98 2.10
CA ASP A 61 3.58 8.65 1.79
C ASP A 61 3.93 9.75 2.80
N TYR A 62 2.91 10.45 3.33
CA TYR A 62 3.10 11.46 4.37
C TYR A 62 3.51 10.86 5.74
N LEU A 63 3.12 9.62 6.03
CA LEU A 63 3.36 8.99 7.34
C LEU A 63 4.73 8.33 7.39
N SER A 64 5.70 8.98 8.04
CA SER A 64 7.08 8.47 8.18
C SER A 64 7.21 7.13 8.91
N SER A 65 6.14 6.67 9.59
CA SER A 65 6.09 5.36 10.24
C SER A 65 5.83 4.20 9.27
N LEU A 66 5.44 4.49 8.03
CA LEU A 66 5.17 3.48 7.00
C LEU A 66 6.38 3.36 6.07
N GLY A 67 6.87 2.14 5.90
CA GLY A 67 8.04 1.84 5.07
C GLY A 67 7.69 1.58 3.61
N PHE A 68 6.50 1.06 3.32
CA PHE A 68 6.00 0.90 1.96
C PHE A 68 4.48 1.00 1.89
N TYR A 69 3.97 1.24 0.68
CA TYR A 69 2.55 1.33 0.40
C TYR A 69 2.02 -0.01 -0.13
N TRP A 70 0.97 -0.51 0.52
CA TRP A 70 0.13 -1.58 0.00
C TRP A 70 -1.31 -1.06 -0.11
N PRO A 71 -1.97 -1.14 -1.28
CA PRO A 71 -3.31 -0.58 -1.46
C PRO A 71 -4.31 -1.07 -0.41
N ILE A 72 -4.89 -0.13 0.33
CA ILE A 72 -5.82 -0.43 1.44
C ILE A 72 -7.18 -0.90 0.91
N VAL A 73 -7.60 -0.32 -0.22
CA VAL A 73 -8.87 -0.63 -0.88
C VAL A 73 -8.65 -1.00 -2.34
N SER A 74 -9.56 -1.79 -2.90
CA SER A 74 -9.58 -2.11 -4.33
C SER A 74 -10.52 -1.17 -5.07
N ALA A 75 -10.12 -0.71 -6.26
CA ALA A 75 -10.88 0.25 -7.06
C ALA A 75 -12.13 -0.39 -7.68
N GLN A 76 -13.29 -0.30 -7.01
CA GLN A 76 -14.53 -0.98 -7.45
C GLN A 76 -15.12 -0.39 -8.75
N ASP A 77 -14.70 0.82 -9.12
CA ASP A 77 -14.98 1.47 -10.41
C ASP A 77 -14.12 0.93 -11.56
N CYS A 78 -13.19 0.00 -11.28
CA CYS A 78 -12.30 -0.62 -12.26
C CYS A 78 -12.52 -2.14 -12.34
N PRO A 79 -13.58 -2.66 -12.99
CA PRO A 79 -14.12 -4.01 -12.84
C PRO A 79 -13.12 -5.17 -12.60
N ALA A 80 -12.72 -5.89 -13.66
CA ALA A 80 -11.82 -7.05 -13.56
C ALA A 80 -10.39 -6.68 -13.09
N THR A 81 -10.07 -5.39 -13.07
CA THR A 81 -8.74 -4.88 -12.72
C THR A 81 -8.71 -4.22 -11.35
N ALA A 82 -9.78 -4.29 -10.55
CA ALA A 82 -9.90 -3.60 -9.28
C ALA A 82 -8.73 -3.88 -8.30
N PRO A 83 -8.16 -5.10 -8.25
CA PRO A 83 -6.99 -5.39 -7.42
C PRO A 83 -5.64 -4.90 -7.98
N LEU A 84 -5.60 -4.40 -9.22
CA LEU A 84 -4.39 -3.95 -9.91
C LEU A 84 -4.14 -2.44 -9.82
N HIS A 85 -5.12 -1.68 -9.31
CA HIS A 85 -4.98 -0.24 -9.07
C HIS A 85 -4.51 0.00 -7.65
#